data_AF-A0A7S0RJS0-F1
#
_entry.id   AF-A0A7S0RJS0-F1
#
_cell.length_a   1.000
_cell.length_b   1.000
_cell.length_c   1.000
_cell.angle_alpha   90.00
_cell.angle_beta   90.00
_cell.angle_gamma   90.00
#
_symmetry.space_group_name_H-M   'P 1'
#
loop_
_entity.id
_entity.type
_entity.pdbx_description
1 polymer ?
#
loop_
_entity_poly.entity_id
_entity_poly.type
_entity_poly.pdbx_seq_one_letter_code
_entity_poly.pdbx_strand_id
1 'polypeptide(L)'
;DVSEKQVEHAPRLSNTSYTTGDAHSLPFEPNSQDLVTVAQALHWFDRPRFYAEAARVLRPGSGVLAVWSYDAGRLHPAGCAADEAYQHLFDGVLGPYWDKQAGG
;
A
#
# COMPACT_ATOMS: atom_id res chain seq x y z
N ASP A 1 -8.41 -7.84 0.38
CA ASP A 1 -7.46 -7.77 1.51
C ASP A 1 -7.22 -9.17 2.03
N VAL A 2 -6.07 -9.49 2.63
CA VAL A 2 -5.85 -10.82 3.23
C VAL A 2 -6.66 -11.01 4.52
N SER A 3 -7.04 -9.92 5.17
CA SER A 3 -7.83 -9.91 6.41
C SER A 3 -9.32 -9.82 6.12
N GLU A 4 -10.07 -10.88 6.46
CA GLU A 4 -11.53 -10.89 6.39
C GLU A 4 -12.15 -9.73 7.18
N LYS A 5 -11.58 -9.40 8.35
CA LYS A 5 -12.06 -8.29 9.18
C LYS A 5 -11.95 -6.95 8.48
N GLN A 6 -10.89 -6.71 7.70
CA GLN A 6 -10.75 -5.46 6.92
C GLN A 6 -11.82 -5.37 5.83
N VAL A 7 -12.12 -6.50 5.17
CA VAL A 7 -13.17 -6.58 4.15
C VAL A 7 -14.56 -6.33 4.76
N GLU A 8 -14.85 -6.90 5.93
CA GLU A 8 -16.13 -6.71 6.63
C GLU A 8 -16.39 -5.23 7.02
N HIS A 9 -15.34 -4.50 7.38
CA HIS A 9 -15.43 -3.08 7.75
C HIS A 9 -15.37 -2.13 6.55
N ALA A 10 -15.19 -2.65 5.33
CA ALA A 10 -15.09 -1.82 4.14
C ALA A 10 -16.42 -1.09 3.86
N PRO A 11 -16.39 0.20 3.47
CA PRO A 11 -17.58 0.97 3.18
C PRO A 11 -18.30 0.40 1.95
N ARG A 12 -19.62 0.27 2.02
CA ARG A 12 -20.43 -0.18 0.88
C ARG A 12 -20.61 0.96 -0.12
N LEU A 13 -20.06 0.79 -1.31
CA LEU A 13 -20.18 1.73 -2.43
C LEU A 13 -20.85 1.04 -3.62
N SER A 14 -21.62 1.78 -4.40
CA SER A 14 -22.50 1.21 -5.44
C SER A 14 -21.78 0.56 -6.63
N ASN A 15 -20.47 0.80 -6.79
CA ASN A 15 -19.64 0.31 -7.89
C ASN A 15 -18.38 -0.41 -7.39
N THR A 16 -18.34 -0.82 -6.13
CA THR A 16 -17.16 -1.44 -5.53
C THR A 16 -17.54 -2.78 -4.91
N SER A 17 -16.77 -3.81 -5.25
CA SER A 17 -16.79 -5.09 -4.58
C SER A 17 -15.52 -5.24 -3.73
N TYR A 18 -15.68 -5.79 -2.53
CA TYR A 18 -14.56 -6.13 -1.66
C TYR A 18 -14.53 -7.64 -1.48
N THR A 19 -13.35 -8.22 -1.57
CA THR A 19 -13.14 -9.65 -1.34
C THR A 19 -11.91 -9.86 -0.48
N THR A 20 -11.96 -10.93 0.33
CA THR A 20 -10.75 -11.50 0.91
C THR A 20 -9.92 -12.11 -0.21
N GLY A 21 -8.60 -11.90 -0.18
CA GLY A 21 -7.70 -12.38 -1.22
C GLY A 21 -6.24 -12.02 -0.96
N ASP A 22 -5.35 -12.86 -1.48
CA ASP A 22 -3.90 -12.68 -1.45
C ASP A 22 -3.45 -11.89 -2.70
N ALA A 23 -2.65 -10.84 -2.50
CA ALA A 23 -2.09 -10.04 -3.59
C ALA A 23 -1.18 -10.85 -4.53
N HIS A 24 -0.67 -12.00 -4.08
CA HIS A 24 0.18 -12.89 -4.89
C HIS A 24 -0.63 -13.95 -5.67
N SER A 25 -1.96 -14.00 -5.51
CA SER A 25 -2.85 -14.94 -6.21
C SER A 25 -4.28 -14.37 -6.24
N LEU A 26 -4.51 -13.44 -7.14
CA LEU A 26 -5.78 -12.73 -7.30
C LEU A 26 -6.83 -13.60 -8.00
N PRO A 27 -8.10 -13.54 -7.57
CA PRO A 27 -9.21 -14.30 -8.17
C PRO A 27 -9.73 -13.65 -9.46
N PHE A 28 -8.83 -13.21 -10.33
CA PHE A 28 -9.16 -12.56 -11.60
C PHE A 28 -8.53 -13.30 -12.77
N GLU A 29 -9.21 -13.26 -13.91
CA GLU A 29 -8.71 -13.84 -15.15
C GLU A 29 -7.46 -13.10 -15.65
N PRO A 30 -6.59 -13.76 -16.42
CA PRO A 30 -5.49 -13.07 -17.08
C PRO A 30 -5.99 -11.95 -18.00
N ASN A 31 -5.24 -10.86 -18.10
CA ASN A 31 -5.53 -9.74 -19.01
C ASN A 31 -6.94 -9.11 -18.83
N SER A 32 -7.48 -9.13 -17.61
CA SER A 32 -8.84 -8.67 -17.32
C SER A 32 -8.91 -7.27 -16.71
N GLN A 33 -7.82 -6.78 -16.12
CA GLN A 33 -7.78 -5.54 -15.35
C GLN A 33 -7.07 -4.42 -16.13
N ASP A 34 -7.64 -3.22 -16.07
CA ASP A 34 -7.04 -2.03 -16.68
C ASP A 34 -6.04 -1.34 -15.72
N LEU A 35 -6.28 -1.44 -14.41
CA LEU A 35 -5.48 -0.79 -13.37
C LEU A 35 -5.39 -1.68 -12.13
N VAL A 36 -4.17 -1.86 -11.63
CA VAL A 36 -3.89 -2.40 -10.29
C VAL A 36 -3.28 -1.30 -9.45
N THR A 37 -3.80 -1.11 -8.24
CA THR A 37 -3.29 -0.11 -7.29
C THR A 37 -2.75 -0.75 -6.04
N VAL A 38 -1.66 -0.19 -5.51
CA VAL A 38 -1.14 -0.53 -4.18
C VAL A 38 -0.86 0.75 -3.40
N ALA A 39 -1.71 1.03 -2.42
CA ALA A 39 -1.59 2.18 -1.54
C ALA A 39 -0.94 1.75 -0.22
N GLN A 40 0.34 2.07 -0.03
CA GLN A 40 1.11 1.84 1.20
C GLN A 40 1.34 0.38 1.62
N ALA A 41 0.93 -0.62 0.84
CA ALA A 41 1.04 -2.03 1.25
C ALA A 41 2.21 -2.79 0.60
N LEU A 42 2.87 -2.24 -0.43
CA LEU A 42 3.84 -2.99 -1.23
C LEU A 42 5.02 -3.53 -0.40
N HIS A 43 5.39 -2.85 0.68
CA HIS A 43 6.50 -3.24 1.53
C HIS A 43 6.25 -4.53 2.32
N TRP A 44 4.99 -4.95 2.46
CA TRP A 44 4.61 -6.24 3.05
C TRP A 44 4.60 -7.41 2.05
N PHE A 45 4.76 -7.15 0.75
CA PHE A 45 4.58 -8.16 -0.28
C PHE A 45 5.88 -8.86 -0.65
N ASP A 46 5.77 -10.14 -1.06
CA ASP A 46 6.77 -10.78 -1.92
C ASP A 46 6.67 -10.13 -3.30
N ARG A 47 7.49 -9.09 -3.51
CA ARG A 47 7.44 -8.23 -4.70
C ARG A 47 7.58 -9.02 -6.01
N PRO A 48 8.54 -9.96 -6.19
CA PRO A 48 8.60 -10.78 -7.39
C PRO A 48 7.30 -11.53 -7.70
N ARG A 49 6.70 -12.19 -6.69
CA ARG A 49 5.43 -12.91 -6.87
C ARG A 49 4.28 -11.95 -7.19
N PHE A 50 4.22 -10.82 -6.49
CA PHE A 50 3.21 -9.81 -6.71
C PHE A 50 3.30 -9.20 -8.11
N TYR A 51 4.50 -8.85 -8.60
CA TYR A 51 4.65 -8.28 -9.93
C TYR A 51 4.30 -9.29 -11.03
N ALA A 52 4.62 -10.57 -10.86
CA ALA A 52 4.18 -11.62 -11.76
C ALA A 52 2.64 -11.72 -11.80
N GLU A 53 2.00 -11.67 -10.64
CA GLU A 53 0.54 -11.74 -10.54
C GLU A 53 -0.16 -10.49 -11.08
N ALA A 54 0.37 -9.29 -10.79
CA ALA A 54 -0.11 -8.04 -11.35
C ALA A 54 0.01 -8.04 -12.88
N ALA A 55 1.15 -8.49 -13.42
CA ALA A 55 1.34 -8.63 -14.87
C ALA A 55 0.39 -9.66 -15.49
N ARG A 56 0.06 -10.75 -14.78
CA ARG A 56 -0.91 -11.75 -15.25
C ARG A 56 -2.29 -11.15 -15.44
N VAL A 57 -2.79 -10.40 -14.46
CA VAL A 57 -4.17 -9.88 -14.47
C VAL A 57 -4.31 -8.60 -15.31
N LEU A 58 -3.24 -7.81 -15.49
CA LEU A 58 -3.28 -6.57 -16.27
C LEU A 58 -3.37 -6.83 -17.77
N ARG A 59 -4.12 -5.99 -18.49
CA ARG A 59 -4.18 -6.04 -19.96
C ARG A 59 -2.81 -5.75 -20.59
N PRO A 60 -2.33 -6.58 -21.54
CA PRO A 60 -1.06 -6.34 -22.21
C PRO A 60 -1.07 -5.03 -23.01
N GLY A 61 -0.05 -4.21 -22.84
CA GLY A 61 0.15 -2.97 -23.59
C GLY A 61 -0.67 -1.76 -23.12
N SER A 62 -1.75 -1.95 -22.37
CA SER A 62 -2.58 -0.84 -21.84
C SER A 62 -2.77 -0.84 -20.32
N GLY A 63 -2.49 -1.96 -19.64
CA GLY A 63 -2.64 -2.08 -18.20
C GLY A 63 -1.61 -1.26 -17.43
N VAL A 64 -2.04 -0.69 -16.29
CA VAL A 64 -1.19 0.12 -15.42
C VAL A 64 -1.09 -0.49 -14.03
N LEU A 65 0.13 -0.56 -13.49
CA LEU A 65 0.37 -0.75 -12.06
C LEU A 65 0.74 0.59 -11.43
N ALA A 66 -0.06 1.08 -10.49
CA ALA A 66 0.21 2.28 -9.74
C ALA A 66 0.49 1.94 -8.27
N VAL A 67 1.68 2.28 -7.79
CA VAL A 67 2.10 2.05 -6.39
C VAL A 67 2.45 3.39 -5.79
N TRP A 68 1.92 3.68 -4.61
CA TRP A 68 2.28 4.90 -3.88
C TRP A 68 2.37 4.67 -2.37
N SER A 69 3.13 5.55 -1.73
CA SER A 69 3.22 5.70 -0.29
C SER A 69 3.34 7.19 0.03
N TYR A 70 3.30 7.54 1.31
CA TYR A 70 3.75 8.83 1.83
C TYR A 70 4.84 8.61 2.88
N ASP A 71 5.66 9.63 3.11
CA ASP A 71 6.58 9.68 4.23
C ASP A 71 5.87 10.14 5.51
N ALA A 72 6.60 10.19 6.63
CA ALA A 72 6.10 10.66 7.92
C ALA A 72 5.57 12.11 7.89
N GLY A 73 5.86 12.86 6.83
CA GLY A 73 5.46 14.24 6.66
C GLY A 73 6.23 15.21 7.56
N ARG A 74 5.89 16.49 7.41
CA ARG A 74 6.42 17.59 8.23
C ARG A 74 5.29 18.48 8.69
N LEU A 75 5.44 19.06 9.88
CA LEU A 75 4.49 20.04 10.40
C LEU A 75 4.80 21.42 9.81
N HIS A 76 3.74 22.18 9.52
CA HIS A 76 3.86 23.54 8.99
C HIS A 76 3.67 24.59 10.12
N PRO A 77 4.53 25.62 10.21
CA PRO A 77 5.69 25.85 9.35
C PRO A 77 6.83 24.88 9.70
N ALA A 78 7.53 24.41 8.67
CA ALA A 78 8.68 23.53 8.82
C ALA A 78 9.75 24.20 9.70
N GLY A 79 10.32 23.44 10.63
CA GLY A 79 11.33 23.93 11.59
C GLY A 79 10.76 24.75 12.75
N CYS A 80 9.43 24.85 12.91
CA CYS A 80 8.91 25.31 14.19
C CYS A 80 9.20 24.27 15.29
N ALA A 81 9.15 24.69 16.55
CA ALA A 81 9.41 23.82 17.69
C ALA A 81 8.57 22.52 17.69
N ALA A 82 7.34 22.58 17.14
CA ALA A 82 6.49 21.39 17.00
C ALA A 82 6.99 20.42 15.91
N ASP A 83 7.42 20.93 14.75
CA ASP A 83 8.01 20.11 13.68
C ASP A 83 9.31 19.46 14.18
N GLU A 84 10.19 20.22 14.82
CA GLU A 84 11.46 19.70 15.35
C GLU A 84 11.23 18.62 16.43
N ALA A 85 10.28 18.83 17.33
CA ALA A 85 9.91 17.83 18.34
C ALA A 85 9.35 16.55 17.68
N TYR A 86 8.53 16.70 16.63
CA TYR A 86 7.98 15.57 15.89
C TYR A 86 9.09 14.78 15.17
N GLN A 87 9.99 15.46 14.45
CA GLN A 87 11.11 14.80 13.75
C GLN A 87 12.05 14.10 14.75
N HIS A 88 12.35 14.72 15.89
CA HIS A 88 13.18 14.10 16.92
C HIS A 88 12.53 12.83 17.50
N LEU A 89 11.22 12.87 17.74
CA LEU A 89 10.47 11.70 18.19
C LEU A 89 10.50 10.60 17.13
N PHE A 90 10.16 10.92 15.89
CA PHE A 90 9.97 9.94 14.82
C PHE A 90 11.27 9.28 14.38
N ASP A 91 12.31 10.07 14.05
CA ASP A 91 13.59 9.55 13.54
C ASP A 91 14.57 9.19 14.66
N GLY A 92 14.55 9.95 15.75
CA GLY A 92 15.51 9.80 16.85
C GLY A 92 15.07 8.75 17.86
N VAL A 93 13.97 9.02 18.55
CA VAL A 93 13.51 8.19 19.68
C VAL A 93 12.87 6.88 19.20
N LEU A 94 11.99 6.96 18.19
CA LEU A 94 11.28 5.80 17.64
C LEU A 94 12.08 5.09 16.53
N GLY A 95 13.04 5.78 15.90
CA GLY A 95 13.91 5.26 14.85
C GLY A 95 14.38 3.81 15.04
N PRO A 96 14.99 3.47 16.18
CA PRO A 96 15.47 2.11 16.45
C PRO A 96 14.39 1.02 16.58
N TYR A 97 13.12 1.41 16.77
CA TYR A 97 11.99 0.52 16.97
C TYR A 97 11.12 0.33 15.72
N TRP A 98 11.36 1.10 14.65
CA TRP A 98 10.64 0.90 13.39
C TRP A 98 11.01 -0.44 12.77
N ASP A 99 10.00 -1.15 12.27
CA ASP A 99 10.24 -2.34 11.46
C ASP A 99 10.95 -1.94 10.17
N LYS A 100 11.99 -2.67 9.79
CA LYS A 100 12.71 -2.46 8.53
C LYS A 100 11.81 -2.62 7.31
N GLN A 101 10.69 -3.32 7.47
CA GLN A 101 9.69 -3.49 6.42
C GLN A 101 8.64 -2.37 6.40
N ALA A 102 8.45 -1.59 7.47
CA ALA A 102 7.36 -0.62 7.56
C ALA A 102 7.53 0.64 6.69
N GLY A 103 8.68 0.80 6.02
CA GLY A 103 8.98 1.99 5.24
C GLY A 103 9.27 3.20 6.14
N GLY A 104 10.54 3.35 6.51
CA GLY A 104 11.12 4.62 6.94
C GLY A 104 11.95 5.20 5.79
#